data_AF-K1UHW7-F1
#
_entry.id   AF-K1UHW7-F1
#
_cell.length_a   1.000
_cell.length_b   1.000
_cell.length_c   1.000
_cell.angle_alpha   90.00
_cell.angle_beta   90.00
_cell.angle_gamma   90.00
#
_symmetry.space_group_name_H-M   'P 1'
#
loop_
_entity.id
_entity.type
_entity.pdbx_description
1 polymer ?
#
loop_
_entity_poly.entity_id
_entity_poly.type
_entity_poly.pdbx_seq_one_letter_code
_entity_poly.pdbx_strand_id
1 'polypeptide(L)'
;IVASDLPIERRKALTSEVRARYAAEGFADKIALLDSRPRLYSDLYTLADTAGYFYGSLAPSTGYIRLFDIEPYYNGFYLVLPPRTSPDRLDRNVHQDKMFSIFREYQSWVRIMGVPTVGDVNSKVLAGDAGGMIKLAEAFHERKFAEIADAIAEANLSRGTRVVLISG
;
A
#
# COMPACT_ATOMS: atom_id res chain seq x y z
N ILE A 1 15.85 19.06 -2.04
CA ILE A 1 14.49 19.00 -1.45
C ILE A 1 14.56 19.17 0.07
N VAL A 2 15.06 18.20 0.85
CA VAL A 2 15.13 18.32 2.33
C VAL A 2 15.90 19.57 2.78
N ALA A 3 17.09 19.81 2.21
CA ALA A 3 17.89 21.00 2.52
C ALA A 3 17.21 22.33 2.17
N SER A 4 16.20 22.30 1.31
CA SER A 4 15.42 23.48 0.90
C SER A 4 14.26 23.77 1.84
N ASP A 5 14.02 22.90 2.83
CA ASP A 5 12.97 23.01 3.86
C ASP A 5 11.59 23.46 3.32
N LEU A 6 11.20 22.90 2.17
CA LEU A 6 9.96 23.27 1.51
C LEU A 6 8.73 22.95 2.39
N PRO A 7 7.75 23.86 2.49
CA PRO A 7 6.53 23.62 3.25
C PRO A 7 5.69 22.52 2.60
N ILE A 8 5.03 21.73 3.44
CA ILE A 8 4.00 20.77 3.04
C ILE A 8 2.68 21.35 3.49
N GLU A 9 1.94 21.90 2.53
CA GLU A 9 0.72 22.64 2.82
C GLU A 9 -0.49 21.73 2.76
N ARG A 10 -1.39 21.88 3.74
CA ARG A 10 -2.71 21.26 3.73
C ARG A 10 -3.75 22.34 3.54
N ARG A 11 -4.61 22.18 2.52
CA ARG A 11 -5.78 23.04 2.32
C ARG A 11 -7.04 22.21 2.13
N LYS A 12 -8.18 22.74 2.58
CA LYS A 12 -9.49 22.26 2.17
C LYS A 12 -9.89 23.00 0.89
N ALA A 13 -10.31 22.25 -0.12
CA ALA A 13 -10.78 22.78 -1.38
C ALA A 13 -12.06 22.06 -1.81
N LEU A 14 -12.81 22.63 -2.75
CA LEU A 14 -13.97 21.94 -3.31
C LEU A 14 -13.50 20.66 -3.98
N THR A 15 -14.23 19.56 -3.79
CA THR A 15 -13.84 18.28 -4.38
C THR A 15 -13.75 18.36 -5.91
N SER A 16 -14.57 19.19 -6.55
CA SER A 16 -14.49 19.48 -7.99
C SER A 16 -13.16 20.11 -8.40
N GLU A 17 -12.62 21.04 -7.61
CA GLU A 17 -11.32 21.68 -7.86
C GLU A 17 -10.16 20.69 -7.67
N VAL A 18 -10.22 19.88 -6.61
CA VAL A 18 -9.22 18.82 -6.36
C VAL A 18 -9.23 17.80 -7.50
N ARG A 19 -10.43 17.38 -7.94
CA ARG A 19 -10.62 16.47 -9.06
C ARG A 19 -10.06 17.04 -10.37
N ALA A 20 -10.33 18.31 -10.67
CA ALA A 20 -9.81 18.97 -11.86
C ALA A 20 -8.28 19.03 -11.85
N ARG A 21 -7.67 19.32 -10.70
CA ARG A 21 -6.20 19.30 -10.54
C ARG A 21 -5.63 17.90 -10.77
N TYR A 22 -6.22 16.87 -10.16
CA TYR A 22 -5.80 15.49 -10.38
C TYR A 22 -5.96 15.02 -11.83
N ALA A 23 -6.97 15.52 -12.55
CA ALA A 23 -7.13 15.24 -13.97
C ALA A 23 -6.02 15.87 -14.81
N ALA A 24 -5.61 17.11 -14.49
CA ALA A 24 -4.49 17.77 -15.15
C ALA A 24 -3.15 17.07 -14.89
N GLU A 25 -2.99 16.43 -13.73
CA GLU A 25 -1.78 15.69 -13.33
C GLU A 25 -1.83 14.19 -13.72
N GLY A 26 -2.93 13.71 -14.32
CA GLY A 26 -3.07 12.31 -14.76
C GLY A 26 -3.33 11.28 -13.65
N PHE A 27 -3.78 11.71 -12.47
CA PHE A 27 -4.05 10.82 -11.33
C PHE A 27 -5.44 10.18 -11.37
N ALA A 28 -5.63 9.26 -12.33
CA ALA A 28 -6.90 8.54 -12.53
C ALA A 28 -7.35 7.75 -11.29
N ASP A 29 -6.41 7.16 -10.56
CA ASP A 29 -6.64 6.42 -9.31
C ASP A 29 -7.23 7.32 -8.21
N LYS A 30 -6.67 8.52 -8.03
CA LYS A 30 -7.16 9.50 -7.05
C LYS A 30 -8.53 10.05 -7.46
N ILE A 31 -8.79 10.22 -8.76
CA ILE A 31 -10.11 10.63 -9.27
C ILE A 31 -11.15 9.56 -8.96
N ALA A 32 -10.88 8.29 -9.26
CA ALA A 32 -11.78 7.18 -8.95
C ALA A 32 -12.11 7.09 -7.44
N LEU A 33 -11.12 7.36 -6.58
CA LEU A 33 -11.33 7.44 -5.14
C LEU A 33 -12.25 8.61 -4.73
N LEU A 34 -12.06 9.80 -5.32
CA LEU A 34 -12.91 10.96 -5.03
C LEU A 34 -14.34 10.74 -5.51
N ASP A 35 -14.50 10.23 -6.73
CA ASP A 35 -15.81 10.01 -7.37
C ASP A 35 -16.63 8.96 -6.62
N SER A 36 -15.98 7.96 -6.04
CA SER A 36 -16.64 6.93 -5.22
C SER A 36 -16.93 7.34 -3.77
N ARG A 37 -16.45 8.51 -3.31
CA ARG A 37 -16.67 9.03 -1.96
C ARG A 37 -17.09 10.50 -2.01
N PRO A 38 -18.32 10.80 -2.46
CA PRO A 38 -18.75 12.17 -2.68
C PRO A 38 -18.73 12.97 -1.36
N ARG A 39 -17.96 14.06 -1.37
CA ARG A 39 -17.91 15.08 -0.32
C ARG A 39 -17.86 16.45 -0.99
N LEU A 40 -18.44 17.48 -0.38
CA LEU A 40 -18.36 18.84 -0.91
C LEU A 40 -16.92 19.38 -0.89
N TYR A 41 -16.19 19.08 0.19
CA TYR A 41 -14.80 19.48 0.38
C TYR A 41 -13.88 18.27 0.58
N SER A 42 -12.67 18.38 0.04
CA SER A 42 -11.59 17.41 0.20
C SER A 42 -10.32 18.09 0.70
N ASP A 43 -9.53 17.35 1.48
CA ASP A 43 -8.18 17.77 1.86
C ASP A 43 -7.25 17.58 0.65
N LEU A 44 -6.45 18.61 0.36
CA LEU A 44 -5.42 18.58 -0.66
C LEU A 44 -4.09 18.95 0.00
N TYR A 45 -3.11 18.07 -0.15
CA TYR A 45 -1.74 18.35 0.24
C TYR A 45 -0.93 18.76 -0.97
N THR A 46 -0.04 19.74 -0.79
CA THR A 46 0.89 20.19 -1.82
C THR A 46 2.31 20.29 -1.28
N LEU A 47 3.25 19.80 -2.07
CA LEU A 47 4.69 20.01 -1.87
C LEU A 47 5.23 20.63 -3.17
N ALA A 48 5.49 21.93 -3.14
CA ALA A 48 5.70 22.72 -4.35
C ALA A 48 4.59 22.43 -5.38
N ASP A 49 4.95 22.02 -6.60
CA ASP A 49 3.99 21.76 -7.68
C ASP A 49 3.30 20.39 -7.54
N THR A 50 3.78 19.51 -6.65
CA THR A 50 3.23 18.16 -6.50
C THR A 50 2.00 18.17 -5.61
N ALA A 51 0.87 17.67 -6.12
CA ALA A 51 -0.34 17.47 -5.32
C ALA A 51 -0.56 16.02 -4.92
N GLY A 52 -1.13 15.83 -3.72
CA GLY A 52 -1.47 14.52 -3.23
C GLY A 52 -2.61 14.51 -2.22
N TYR A 53 -3.18 13.31 -2.09
CA TYR A 53 -4.09 12.97 -1.01
C TYR A 53 -3.37 11.96 -0.14
N PHE A 54 -3.24 12.26 1.16
CA PHE A 54 -2.55 11.40 2.10
C PHE A 54 -3.43 11.20 3.33
N TYR A 55 -3.36 9.99 3.89
CA TYR A 55 -4.04 9.65 5.12
C TYR A 55 -3.22 10.14 6.32
N GLY A 56 -3.88 10.81 7.26
CA GLY A 56 -3.22 11.34 8.45
C GLY A 56 -2.56 12.71 8.23
N SER A 57 -1.72 13.08 9.20
CA SER A 57 -1.00 14.35 9.22
C SER A 57 0.37 14.17 8.60
N LEU A 58 0.75 15.06 7.69
CA LEU A 58 2.11 15.13 7.16
C LEU A 58 2.99 16.02 8.04
N ALA A 59 4.31 15.86 7.91
CA ALA A 59 5.25 16.81 8.51
C ALA A 59 5.00 18.22 7.96
N PRO A 60 5.27 19.29 8.73
CA PRO A 60 5.03 20.67 8.27
C PRO A 60 5.91 21.09 7.08
N SER A 61 7.10 20.51 6.97
CA SER A 61 8.05 20.80 5.89
C SER A 61 8.98 19.63 5.64
N THR A 62 9.67 19.66 4.50
CA THR A 62 10.65 18.63 4.12
C THR A 62 11.87 18.58 5.05
N GLY A 63 12.19 19.65 5.78
CA GLY A 63 13.30 19.67 6.75
C GLY A 63 13.08 18.80 8.00
N TYR A 64 11.87 18.29 8.22
CA TYR A 64 11.59 17.29 9.26
C TYR A 64 12.04 15.87 8.87
N ILE A 65 12.23 15.62 7.57
CA ILE A 65 12.55 14.28 7.03
C ILE A 65 14.07 14.18 6.88
N ARG A 66 14.78 14.03 8.01
CA ARG A 66 16.25 14.12 8.06
C ARG A 66 16.96 12.78 7.94
N LEU A 67 16.27 11.69 8.26
CA LEU A 67 16.88 10.38 8.41
C LEU A 67 16.07 9.36 7.61
N PHE A 68 16.49 9.12 6.38
CA PHE A 68 16.00 8.06 5.50
C PHE A 68 17.10 7.67 4.51
N ASP A 69 16.97 6.50 3.90
CA ASP A 69 17.82 6.08 2.79
C ASP A 69 16.98 5.32 1.76
N ILE A 70 17.48 5.21 0.53
CA ILE A 70 16.84 4.47 -0.55
C ILE A 70 17.82 3.45 -1.09
N GLU A 71 17.52 2.18 -0.88
CA GLU A 71 18.38 1.08 -1.32
C GLU A 71 17.69 0.28 -2.45
N PRO A 72 18.44 -0.17 -3.48
CA PRO A 72 17.89 -1.08 -4.49
C PRO A 72 17.37 -2.35 -3.83
N TYR A 73 16.15 -2.76 -4.18
CA TYR A 73 15.53 -3.96 -3.61
C TYR A 73 14.71 -4.68 -4.68
N TYR A 74 15.19 -5.85 -5.13
CA TYR A 74 14.63 -6.59 -6.26
C TYR A 74 14.43 -5.68 -7.50
N ASN A 75 13.19 -5.58 -8.01
CA ASN A 75 12.84 -4.75 -9.17
C ASN A 75 12.35 -3.34 -8.76
N GLY A 76 12.71 -2.88 -7.56
CA GLY A 76 12.29 -1.59 -7.01
C GLY A 76 13.30 -1.08 -5.98
N PHE A 77 12.80 -0.40 -4.96
CA PHE A 77 13.61 0.15 -3.89
C PHE A 77 12.98 -0.10 -2.53
N TYR A 78 13.83 -0.15 -1.50
CA TYR A 78 13.45 -0.18 -0.10
C TYR A 78 13.74 1.20 0.51
N LEU A 79 12.73 1.78 1.17
CA LEU A 79 12.89 3.02 1.94
C LEU A 79 13.33 2.66 3.36
N VAL A 80 14.60 2.93 3.67
CA VAL A 80 15.16 2.69 4.99
C VAL A 80 14.70 3.82 5.91
N LEU A 81 14.01 3.46 6.99
CA LEU A 81 13.49 4.39 7.99
C LEU A 81 14.03 4.01 9.38
N PRO A 82 14.23 4.98 10.28
CA PRO A 82 14.67 4.68 11.63
C PRO A 82 13.59 3.93 12.42
N PRO A 83 13.95 2.90 13.22
CA PRO A 83 12.98 2.19 14.05
C PRO A 83 12.38 3.10 15.12
N ARG A 84 11.13 2.83 15.53
CA ARG A 84 10.49 3.56 16.65
C ARG A 84 11.26 3.42 17.97
N THR A 85 12.00 2.33 18.15
CA THR A 85 12.81 2.04 19.34
C THR A 85 14.21 2.66 19.29
N SER A 86 14.67 3.11 18.11
CA SER A 86 15.98 3.76 17.90
C SER A 86 15.86 4.82 16.80
N PRO A 87 15.14 5.93 17.08
CA PRO A 87 14.73 6.90 16.06
C PRO A 87 15.90 7.73 15.48
N ASP A 88 17.08 7.63 16.07
CA ASP A 88 18.30 8.36 15.75
C ASP A 88 19.23 7.61 14.78
N ARG A 89 18.91 6.36 14.41
CA ARG A 89 19.73 5.54 13.52
C ARG A 89 18.90 4.79 12.49
N LEU A 90 19.43 4.68 11.28
CA LEU A 90 18.88 3.79 10.25
C LEU A 90 19.29 2.34 10.55
N ASP A 91 18.33 1.43 10.53
CA ASP A 91 18.59 -0.01 10.58
C ASP A 91 18.53 -0.58 9.16
N ARG A 92 19.65 -1.11 8.68
CA ARG A 92 19.82 -1.59 7.30
C ARG A 92 19.61 -3.11 7.15
N ASN A 93 19.07 -3.77 8.17
CA ASN A 93 18.92 -5.24 8.17
C ASN A 93 17.53 -5.70 7.70
N VAL A 94 17.26 -5.75 6.40
CA VAL A 94 15.96 -6.27 5.92
C VAL A 94 16.03 -7.02 4.58
N HIS A 95 16.67 -8.19 4.57
CA HIS A 95 16.31 -9.22 3.58
C HIS A 95 15.11 -10.00 4.12
N GLN A 96 13.92 -9.65 3.66
CA GLN A 96 12.66 -10.29 4.08
C GLN A 96 12.04 -10.99 2.87
N ASP A 97 12.74 -11.97 2.32
CA ASP A 97 12.37 -12.64 1.07
C ASP A 97 10.97 -13.28 1.15
N LYS A 98 10.64 -13.87 2.30
CA LYS A 98 9.31 -14.43 2.55
C LYS A 98 8.21 -13.37 2.58
N MET A 99 8.46 -12.24 3.22
CA MET A 99 7.47 -11.15 3.25
C MET A 99 7.28 -10.56 1.85
N PHE A 100 8.39 -10.37 1.12
CA PHE A 100 8.36 -9.85 -0.23
C PHE A 100 7.62 -10.78 -1.21
N SER A 101 7.82 -12.10 -1.10
CA SER A 101 7.10 -13.07 -1.93
C SER A 101 5.59 -13.04 -1.67
N ILE A 102 5.17 -12.91 -0.40
CA ILE A 102 3.75 -12.72 -0.02
C ILE A 102 3.20 -11.44 -0.64
N PHE A 103 3.90 -10.31 -0.53
CA PHE A 103 3.45 -9.05 -1.13
C PHE A 103 3.30 -9.14 -2.65
N ARG A 104 4.25 -9.80 -3.33
CA ARG A 104 4.17 -10.02 -4.78
C ARG A 104 2.99 -10.88 -5.19
N GLU A 105 2.75 -11.97 -4.47
CA GLU A 105 1.60 -12.85 -4.70
C GLU A 105 0.29 -12.07 -4.52
N TYR A 106 0.16 -11.33 -3.42
CA TYR A 106 -1.04 -10.54 -3.15
C TYR A 106 -1.26 -9.44 -4.21
N GLN A 107 -0.20 -8.73 -4.64
CA GLN A 107 -0.30 -7.77 -5.74
C GLN A 107 -0.75 -8.42 -7.05
N SER A 108 -0.43 -9.70 -7.28
CA SER A 108 -0.95 -10.43 -8.44
C SER A 108 -2.44 -10.70 -8.27
N TRP A 109 -2.89 -11.13 -7.09
CA TRP A 109 -4.30 -11.42 -6.83
C TRP A 109 -5.17 -10.18 -7.00
N VAL A 110 -4.76 -9.06 -6.41
CA VAL A 110 -5.47 -7.78 -6.52
C VAL A 110 -5.58 -7.32 -7.99
N ARG A 111 -4.52 -7.53 -8.79
CA ARG A 111 -4.55 -7.28 -10.24
C ARG A 111 -5.53 -8.20 -10.97
N ILE A 112 -5.53 -9.50 -10.67
CA ILE A 112 -6.46 -10.47 -11.27
C ILE A 112 -7.91 -10.15 -10.88
N MET A 113 -8.16 -9.75 -9.64
CA MET A 113 -9.47 -9.29 -9.18
C MET A 113 -9.89 -7.97 -9.82
N GLY A 114 -8.99 -7.25 -10.50
CA GLY A 114 -9.27 -5.97 -11.15
C GLY A 114 -9.50 -4.84 -10.15
N VAL A 115 -8.85 -4.88 -8.98
CA VAL A 115 -9.03 -3.87 -7.92
C VAL A 115 -7.71 -3.32 -7.34
N PRO A 116 -6.75 -2.88 -8.18
CA PRO A 116 -5.43 -2.42 -7.71
C PRO A 116 -5.48 -1.20 -6.78
N THR A 117 -6.58 -0.44 -6.77
CA THR A 117 -6.76 0.74 -5.93
C THR A 117 -8.06 0.69 -5.15
N VAL A 118 -8.16 1.50 -4.08
CA VAL A 118 -9.41 1.65 -3.31
C VAL A 118 -10.54 2.20 -4.19
N GLY A 119 -10.22 3.07 -5.16
CA GLY A 119 -11.20 3.54 -6.14
C GLY A 119 -11.80 2.42 -6.98
N ASP A 120 -10.99 1.43 -7.37
CA ASP A 120 -11.45 0.26 -8.12
C ASP A 120 -12.30 -0.67 -7.26
N VAL A 121 -11.91 -0.88 -5.99
CA VAL A 121 -12.73 -1.63 -5.02
C VAL A 121 -14.11 -0.98 -4.89
N ASN A 122 -14.14 0.33 -4.65
CA ASN A 122 -15.40 1.05 -4.49
C ASN A 122 -16.25 0.98 -5.76
N SER A 123 -15.62 1.14 -6.94
CA SER A 123 -16.31 1.03 -8.23
C SER A 123 -16.98 -0.32 -8.40
N LYS A 124 -16.29 -1.42 -8.09
CA LYS A 124 -16.88 -2.77 -8.13
C LYS A 124 -18.02 -2.97 -7.14
N VAL A 125 -17.88 -2.46 -5.93
CA VAL A 125 -18.93 -2.54 -4.90
C VAL A 125 -20.17 -1.76 -5.33
N LEU A 126 -19.99 -0.53 -5.81
CA LEU A 126 -21.08 0.32 -6.31
C LEU A 126 -21.78 -0.29 -7.55
N ALA A 127 -21.05 -1.07 -8.35
CA ALA A 127 -21.60 -1.84 -9.45
C ALA A 127 -22.34 -3.12 -9.01
N GLY A 128 -22.40 -3.42 -7.71
CA GLY A 128 -23.07 -4.61 -7.17
C GLY A 128 -22.25 -5.90 -7.19
N ASP A 129 -20.97 -5.85 -7.56
CA ASP A 129 -20.08 -7.03 -7.69
C ASP A 129 -19.17 -7.25 -6.47
N ALA A 130 -19.61 -6.82 -5.29
CA ALA A 130 -18.87 -7.09 -4.05
C ALA A 130 -18.75 -8.62 -3.80
N GLY A 131 -19.83 -9.36 -4.07
CA GLY A 131 -19.87 -10.80 -3.87
C GLY A 131 -18.92 -11.58 -4.79
N GLY A 132 -18.76 -11.15 -6.05
CA GLY A 132 -17.81 -11.78 -6.98
C GLY A 132 -16.36 -11.56 -6.54
N MET A 133 -16.04 -10.35 -6.07
CA MET A 133 -14.73 -10.04 -5.51
C MET A 133 -14.39 -10.90 -4.29
N ILE A 134 -15.33 -11.07 -3.36
CA ILE A 134 -15.16 -11.90 -2.16
C ILE A 134 -14.88 -13.36 -2.56
N LYS A 135 -15.69 -13.94 -3.46
CA LYS A 135 -15.51 -15.31 -3.93
C LYS A 135 -14.15 -15.54 -4.59
N LEU A 136 -13.68 -14.57 -5.40
CA LEU A 136 -12.34 -14.63 -5.99
C LEU A 136 -11.25 -14.61 -4.91
N ALA A 137 -11.38 -13.72 -3.91
CA ALA A 137 -10.44 -13.66 -2.80
C ALA A 137 -10.42 -14.96 -1.99
N GLU A 138 -11.58 -15.56 -1.71
CA GLU A 138 -11.71 -16.86 -1.04
C GLU A 138 -11.04 -17.98 -1.84
N ALA A 139 -11.28 -18.05 -3.15
CA ALA A 139 -10.66 -19.04 -4.03
C ALA A 139 -9.12 -18.94 -4.06
N PHE A 140 -8.56 -17.72 -4.01
CA PHE A 140 -7.12 -17.54 -3.89
C PHE A 140 -6.55 -18.08 -2.57
N HIS A 141 -7.23 -17.80 -1.46
CA HIS A 141 -6.82 -18.33 -0.15
C HIS A 141 -6.97 -19.85 -0.08
N GLU A 142 -8.05 -20.42 -0.62
CA GLU A 142 -8.26 -21.87 -0.67
C GLU A 142 -7.15 -22.56 -1.45
N ARG A 143 -6.77 -22.03 -2.62
CA ARG A 143 -5.61 -22.53 -3.37
C ARG A 143 -4.32 -22.44 -2.55
N LYS A 144 -4.11 -21.33 -1.84
CA LYS A 144 -2.92 -21.16 -1.00
C LYS A 144 -2.87 -22.15 0.17
N PHE A 145 -4.01 -22.43 0.78
CA PHE A 145 -4.10 -23.43 1.85
C PHE A 145 -3.82 -24.84 1.33
N ALA A 146 -4.35 -25.20 0.15
CA ALA A 146 -4.03 -26.48 -0.48
C ALA A 146 -2.53 -26.60 -0.78
N GLU A 147 -1.91 -25.58 -1.39
CA GLU A 147 -0.46 -25.53 -1.66
C GLU A 147 0.37 -25.72 -0.38
N ILE A 148 -0.03 -25.09 0.73
CA ILE A 148 0.66 -25.21 2.02
C ILE A 148 0.45 -26.62 2.61
N ALA A 149 -0.75 -27.18 2.53
CA ALA A 149 -1.05 -28.52 3.02
C ALA A 149 -0.22 -29.58 2.30
N ASP A 150 -0.12 -29.49 0.97
CA ASP A 150 0.71 -30.36 0.14
C ASP A 150 2.19 -30.25 0.54
N ALA A 151 2.70 -29.02 0.73
CA ALA A 151 4.08 -28.78 1.15
C ALA A 151 4.37 -29.38 2.55
N ILE A 152 3.41 -29.33 3.48
CA ILE A 152 3.53 -29.95 4.81
C ILE A 152 3.52 -31.47 4.72
N ALA A 153 2.63 -32.05 3.91
CA ALA A 153 2.52 -33.50 3.71
C ALA A 153 3.83 -34.06 3.12
N GLU A 154 4.35 -33.44 2.07
CA GLU A 154 5.62 -33.81 1.44
C GLU A 154 6.82 -33.68 2.41
N ALA A 155 6.87 -32.59 3.17
CA ALA A 155 7.89 -32.41 4.21
C ALA A 155 7.79 -33.48 5.30
N ASN A 156 6.58 -33.89 5.68
CA ASN A 156 6.37 -34.93 6.68
C ASN A 156 6.83 -36.30 6.19
N LEU A 157 6.56 -36.64 4.93
CA LEU A 157 6.99 -37.90 4.31
C LEU A 157 8.51 -37.99 4.16
N SER A 158 9.16 -36.92 3.71
CA SER A 158 10.58 -36.92 3.37
C SER A 158 11.51 -36.80 4.59
N ARG A 159 11.14 -36.03 5.61
CA ARG A 159 12.02 -35.70 6.74
C ARG A 159 11.33 -35.64 8.11
N GLY A 160 10.02 -35.87 8.17
CA GLY A 160 9.19 -35.63 9.36
C GLY A 160 8.95 -34.13 9.61
N THR A 161 7.78 -33.80 10.17
CA THR A 161 7.40 -32.40 10.47
C THR A 161 7.36 -32.14 11.98
N ARG A 162 7.85 -30.96 12.40
CA ARG A 162 7.74 -30.47 13.78
C ARG A 162 6.63 -29.43 13.86
N VAL A 163 5.74 -29.58 14.84
CA VAL A 163 4.65 -28.63 15.08
C VAL A 163 5.06 -27.66 16.18
N VAL A 164 5.01 -26.36 15.90
CA VAL A 164 5.17 -25.30 16.90
C VAL A 164 3.80 -24.65 17.10
N LEU A 165 3.26 -24.79 18.30
CA LEU A 165 2.00 -24.17 18.69
C LEU A 165 2.30 -22.81 19.33
N ILE A 166 1.71 -21.75 18.80
CA ILE A 166 1.81 -20.40 19.37
C ILE A 166 0.46 -20.13 20.02
N SER A 167 0.43 -19.99 21.35
CA SER A 167 -0.75 -19.51 22.06
C SER A 167 -0.74 -17.99 22.07
N GLY A 168 -1.83 -17.39 21.60
CA GLY A 168 -2.11 -15.96 21.66
C GLY A 168 -3.58 -15.75 21.96
#